data_AF-A0A914FMP2-F1
#
_entry.id   AF-A0A914FMP2-F1
#
_cell.length_a   1.000
_cell.length_b   1.000
_cell.length_c   1.000
_cell.angle_alpha   90.00
_cell.angle_beta   90.00
_cell.angle_gamma   90.00
#
_symmetry.space_group_name_H-M   'P 1'
#
loop_
_entity.id
_entity.type
_entity.pdbx_description
1 polymer ?
#
loop_
_entity_poly.entity_id
_entity_poly.type
_entity_poly.pdbx_seq_one_letter_code
_entity_poly.pdbx_strand_id
1 'polypeptide(L)' 'MGASGAGKTTLLNVLTQRNLKSLEVNGEVTVNGESLTLGEFQRMSSYVQQADIFMGAVTVGSHFLKHVF' A
#
# COMPACT_ATOMS: atom_id res chain seq x y z
N MET A 1 2.39 6.67 -17.28
CA MET A 1 2.86 5.28 -17.03
C MET A 1 4.38 5.31 -16.95
N GLY A 2 4.99 5.00 -15.81
CA GLY A 2 6.46 4.96 -15.73
C GLY A 2 7.02 3.59 -16.16
N ALA A 3 8.24 3.55 -16.67
CA ALA A 3 8.92 2.32 -17.09
C ALA A 3 8.90 1.21 -16.02
N SER A 4 8.88 -0.05 -16.47
CA SER A 4 9.08 -1.21 -15.59
C SER A 4 10.43 -1.07 -14.90
N GLY A 5 10.48 -1.27 -13.57
CA GLY A 5 11.69 -1.08 -12.77
C GLY A 5 11.93 0.31 -12.18
N ALA A 6 11.11 1.33 -12.49
CA ALA A 6 11.28 2.68 -11.92
C ALA A 6 10.85 2.81 -10.44
N GLY A 7 10.83 1.72 -9.66
CA GLY A 7 10.58 1.76 -8.22
C GLY A 7 9.14 2.04 -7.77
N LYS A 8 8.14 2.08 -8.67
CA LYS A 8 6.72 2.33 -8.31
C LYS A 8 6.20 1.37 -7.25
N THR A 9 6.44 0.07 -7.44
CA THR A 9 6.06 -0.97 -6.47
C THR A 9 6.83 -0.84 -5.18
N THR A 10 8.11 -0.46 -5.25
CA THR A 10 8.94 -0.20 -4.06
C THR A 10 8.41 0.98 -3.25
N LEU A 11 8.04 2.09 -3.89
CA LEU A 11 7.46 3.27 -3.24
C LEU A 11 6.13 2.92 -2.55
N LEU A 12 5.26 2.16 -3.21
CA LEU A 12 3.99 1.71 -2.63
C LEU A 12 4.20 0.76 -1.44
N ASN A 13 5.19 -0.13 -1.51
CA ASN A 13 5.57 -0.99 -0.40
C ASN A 13 6.06 -0.19 0.81
N VAL A 14 6.83 0.88 0.58
CA VAL A 14 7.29 1.80 1.62
C VAL A 14 6.12 2.50 2.30
N LEU A 15 5.23 3.10 1.52
CA LEU A 15 4.05 3.81 2.04
C LEU A 15 3.08 2.89 2.81
N THR A 16 3.03 1.60 2.45
CA THR A 16 2.15 0.61 3.09
C THR A 16 2.83 -0.23 4.16
N GLN A 17 4.10 0.07 4.48
CA GLN A 17 4.92 -0.68 5.44
C GLN A 17 5.02 -2.19 5.15
N ARG A 18 4.99 -2.58 3.88
CA ARG A 18 5.08 -3.98 3.45
C ARG A 18 6.46 -4.26 2.86
N ASN A 19 6.97 -5.48 3.09
CA ASN A 19 8.23 -5.98 2.50
C ASN A 19 9.47 -5.09 2.74
N LEU A 20 9.53 -4.40 3.89
CA LEU A 20 10.61 -3.47 4.24
C LEU A 20 11.90 -4.13 4.74
N LYS A 21 11.92 -5.45 4.97
CA LYS A 21 13.03 -6.15 5.65
C LYS A 21 14.42 -5.98 5.01
N SER A 22 14.48 -5.57 3.74
CA SER A 22 15.74 -5.34 3.01
C SER A 22 15.87 -3.91 2.46
N LEU A 23 15.02 -2.99 2.91
CA LEU A 23 14.96 -1.60 2.41
C LEU A 23 15.30 -0.63 3.53
N GLU A 24 16.32 0.20 3.29
CA GLU A 24 16.55 1.39 4.09
C GLU A 24 15.64 2.50 3.56
N VAL A 25 14.80 3.07 4.44
CA VAL A 25 13.83 4.12 4.09
C VAL A 25 14.22 5.38 4.83
N ASN A 26 14.52 6.44 4.08
CA ASN A 26 14.83 7.76 4.60
C ASN A 26 13.93 8.80 3.92
N GLY A 27 13.51 9.81 4.67
CA GLY A 27 12.61 10.88 4.21
C GLY A 27 11.37 11.03 5.08
N GLU A 28 10.55 12.02 4.77
CA GLU A 28 9.35 12.36 5.52
C GLU A 28 8.14 12.32 4.59
N VAL A 29 7.00 11.83 5.11
CA VAL A 29 5.73 11.80 4.38
C VAL A 29 4.87 12.92 4.94
N THR A 30 4.46 13.86 4.09
CA THR A 30 3.55 14.94 4.45
C THR A 30 2.23 14.81 3.71
N VAL A 31 1.12 15.06 4.40
CA VAL A 31 -0.22 15.18 3.79
C VAL A 31 -0.82 16.48 4.27
N ASN A 32 -1.28 17.33 3.34
CA ASN A 32 -1.80 18.66 3.64
C ASN A 32 -0.83 19.58 4.42
N GLY A 33 0.48 19.35 4.29
CA GLY A 33 1.51 20.12 4.98
C GLY A 33 1.83 19.62 6.40
N GLU A 34 1.12 18.60 6.89
CA GLU A 34 1.44 17.95 8.17
C GLU A 34 2.26 16.69 7.93
N SER A 35 3.31 16.52 8.73
CA SER A 35 4.14 15.33 8.75
C SER A 35 3.41 14.18 9.40
N LEU A 36 3.38 13.05 8.70
CA LEU A 36 2.75 11.83 9.16
C LEU A 36 3.79 10.73 9.28
N THR A 37 3.63 9.93 10.33
CA THR A 37 4.29 8.64 10.38
C THR A 37 3.70 7.72 9.31
N LEU A 38 4.51 6.76 8.84
CA LEU A 38 4.02 5.73 7.92
C LEU A 38 2.82 4.94 8.49
N GLY A 39 2.69 4.88 9.83
CA GLY A 39 1.56 4.23 10.51
C GLY A 39 0.26 5.01 10.36
N GLU A 40 0.33 6.32 10.50
CA GLU A 40 -0.82 7.21 10.30
C GLU A 40 -1.22 7.26 8.83
N PHE A 41 -0.24 7.30 7.92
CA PHE A 41 -0.50 7.24 6.48
C PHE A 41 -1.23 5.95 6.09
N GLN A 42 -0.81 4.79 6.62
CA GLN A 42 -1.46 3.51 6.34
C GLN A 42 -2.89 3.45 6.89
N ARG A 43 -3.19 4.09 8.02
CA ARG A 43 -4.56 4.14 8.58
C ARG A 43 -5.51 4.99 7.75
N MET A 44 -5.00 6.00 7.05
CA MET A 44 -5.80 6.90 6.22
C MET A 44 -5.87 6.49 4.75
N SER A 45 -5.04 5.53 4.33
CA SER A 45 -4.94 5.11 2.92
C SER A 45 -5.22 3.62 2.75
N SER A 46 -5.87 3.26 1.65
CA SER A 46 -6.03 1.87 1.23
C SER A 46 -5.19 1.60 -0.02
N TYR A 47 -4.50 0.46 -0.04
CA TYR A 47 -3.66 0.05 -1.17
C TYR A 47 -4.16 -1.25 -1.79
N VAL A 48 -4.46 -1.19 -3.09
CA VAL A 48 -4.83 -2.33 -3.93
C VAL A 48 -3.58 -2.82 -4.68
N GLN A 49 -3.22 -4.09 -4.51
CA GLN A 49 -2.02 -4.67 -5.10
C GLN A 49 -2.19 -4.96 -6.60
N GLN A 50 -1.09 -5.02 -7.34
CA GLN A 50 -1.09 -5.38 -8.78
C GLN A 50 -1.52 -6.83 -9.06
N ALA A 51 -1.42 -7.71 -8.06
CA ALA A 51 -1.90 -9.07 -8.15
C ALA A 51 -3.03 -9.25 -7.13
N ASP A 52 -4.22 -9.58 -7.63
CA ASP A 52 -5.36 -9.90 -6.77
C ASP A 52 -5.14 -11.25 -6.08
N ILE A 53 -5.29 -11.27 -4.76
CA ILE A 53 -5.39 -12.53 -4.00
C ILE A 53 -6.84 -13.01 -4.10
N PHE A 54 -7.24 -13.46 -5.29
CA PHE A 54 -8.59 -13.96 -5.49
C PHE A 54 -8.68 -15.41 -4.99
N MET A 55 -9.27 -15.61 -3.81
CA MET A 55 -9.75 -16.94 -3.43
C MET A 55 -10.99 -17.23 -4.29
N GLY A 56 -10.85 -18.09 -5.30
CA GLY A 56 -11.91 -18.40 -6.28
C GLY A 56 -13.23 -18.95 -5.73
N ALA A 57 -13.35 -19.10 -4.41
CA ALA A 57 -14.53 -19.60 -3.73
C ALA A 57 -15.42 -18.51 -3.09
N VAL A 58 -15.07 -17.23 -3.18
CA VAL A 58 -15.86 -16.13 -2.57
C VAL A 58 -16.49 -15.23 -3.62
N THR A 59 -17.77 -14.92 -3.44
CA THR A 59 -18.50 -13.98 -4.28
C THR A 59 -17.99 -12.55 -4.07
N VAL A 60 -18.15 -11.68 -5.08
CA VAL A 60 -17.66 -10.29 -5.06
C VAL A 60 -18.11 -9.54 -3.81
N GLY A 61 -19.34 -9.76 -3.35
CA GLY A 61 -19.87 -9.12 -2.13
C GLY A 61 -19.13 -9.51 -0.86
N SER A 62 -18.76 -10.78 -0.71
CA SER A 62 -18.01 -11.26 0.46
C SER A 62 -16.53 -10.85 0.43
N HIS A 63 -15.95 -10.73 -0.77
CA HIS A 63 -14.58 -10.23 -0.93
C HIS A 63 -14.48 -8.74 -0.56
N PHE A 64 -15.43 -7.92 -1.01
CA PHE A 64 -15.46 -6.49 -0.71
C PHE A 64 -15.59 -6.19 0.79
N LEU A 65 -16.36 -7.00 1.53
CA LEU A 65 -16.57 -6.83 2.96
C LEU A 65 -15.29 -7.07 3.80
N LYS A 66 -14.35 -7.88 3.32
CA LYS A 66 -13.09 -8.20 4.02
C LYS A 66 -11.98 -7.17 3.84
N HIS A 67 -12.13 -6.23 2.91
CA HIS A 67 -11.10 -5.22 2.60
C HIS A 67 -11.51 -3.80 3.01
N VAL A 68 -12.70 -3.63 3.59
CA VAL A 68 -13.27 -2.34 3.98
C VAL A 68 -13.27 -2.12 5.51
N PHE A 69 -12.84 -3.09 6.32
CA PHE A 69 -12.72 -2.98 7.78
C PHE A 69 -11.31 -3.30 8.27
#